data_AF-A0A5K7YV94-F1
#
_entry.id   AF-A0A5K7YV94-F1
#
_cell.length_a   1.000
_cell.length_b   1.000
_cell.length_c   1.000
_cell.angle_alpha   90.00
_cell.angle_beta   90.00
_cell.angle_gamma   90.00
#
_symmetry.space_group_name_H-M   'P 1'
#
loop_
_entity.id
_entity.type
_entity.pdbx_description
1 polymer ?
#
loop_
_entity_poly.entity_id
_entity_poly.type
_entity_poly.pdbx_seq_one_letter_code
_entity_poly.pdbx_strand_id
1 'polypeptide(L)'
;MKDLGVSEVVFPEFEASLEMTRQSLLYLRIPPAEVQRHTDKFRQELYAALFNSNDSYRLLSQLRGAEQQFDLQWIRLSKDSIMADRSIGESEIHKTTGVSIFGVVRDCQLKYNPDAKFVWMPED
;
A
#
# COMPACT_ATOMS: atom_id res chain seq x y z
N MET A 1 -29.13 -16.23 -7.24
CA MET A 1 -28.32 -14.99 -7.36
C MET A 1 -27.68 -14.84 -8.73
N LYS A 2 -27.02 -15.87 -9.30
CA LYS A 2 -26.57 -15.82 -10.71
C LYS A 2 -27.72 -15.56 -11.70
N ASP A 3 -28.91 -16.12 -11.45
CA ASP A 3 -30.10 -15.90 -12.29
C ASP A 3 -30.70 -14.49 -12.20
N LEU A 4 -30.21 -13.64 -11.28
CA LEU A 4 -30.58 -12.21 -11.19
C LEU A 4 -29.54 -11.29 -11.87
N GLY A 5 -28.52 -11.83 -12.56
CA GLY A 5 -27.49 -11.03 -13.21
C GLY A 5 -26.49 -10.38 -12.25
N VAL A 6 -26.43 -10.82 -10.99
CA VAL A 6 -25.46 -10.33 -10.00
C VAL A 6 -24.09 -10.92 -10.32
N SER A 7 -23.21 -10.10 -10.89
CA SER A 7 -21.83 -10.44 -11.30
C SER A 7 -20.85 -10.49 -10.12
N GLU A 8 -21.14 -9.77 -9.04
CA GLU A 8 -20.28 -9.68 -7.86
C GLU A 8 -21.13 -9.44 -6.60
N VAL A 9 -20.80 -10.14 -5.51
CA VAL A 9 -21.44 -9.97 -4.21
C VAL A 9 -20.34 -9.64 -3.22
N VAL A 10 -20.55 -8.59 -2.43
CA VAL A 10 -19.69 -8.25 -1.30
C VAL A 10 -20.51 -8.44 -0.03
N PHE A 11 -19.90 -9.02 1.01
CA PHE A 11 -20.51 -9.15 2.34
C PHE A 11 -19.95 -8.05 3.26
N PRO A 12 -20.70 -6.95 3.48
CA PRO A 12 -20.17 -5.78 4.18
C PRO A 12 -19.71 -6.09 5.59
N GLU A 13 -20.46 -6.89 6.35
CA GLU A 13 -20.16 -7.25 7.74
C GLU A 13 -18.87 -8.07 7.83
N PHE A 14 -18.66 -8.97 6.88
CA PHE A 14 -17.44 -9.76 6.79
C PHE A 14 -16.23 -8.89 6.46
N GLU A 15 -16.31 -8.03 5.44
CA GLU A 15 -15.21 -7.12 5.10
C GLU A 15 -14.90 -6.15 6.24
N ALA A 16 -15.93 -5.64 6.92
CA ALA A 16 -15.74 -4.81 8.12
C ALA A 16 -15.01 -5.58 9.23
N SER A 17 -15.37 -6.86 9.48
CA SER A 17 -14.68 -7.69 10.46
C SER A 17 -13.20 -7.92 10.13
N LEU A 18 -12.87 -8.09 8.83
CA LEU A 18 -11.50 -8.25 8.37
C LEU A 18 -10.69 -6.96 8.57
N GLU A 19 -11.29 -5.81 8.29
CA GLU A 19 -10.63 -4.51 8.51
C GLU A 19 -10.40 -4.23 10.00
N MET A 20 -11.38 -4.50 10.86
CA MET A 20 -11.20 -4.38 12.32
C MET A 20 -10.08 -5.28 12.84
N THR A 21 -10.01 -6.52 12.31
CA THR A 21 -8.94 -7.47 12.64
C THR A 21 -7.58 -6.95 12.16
N ARG A 22 -7.51 -6.43 10.92
CA ARG A 22 -6.30 -5.83 10.35
C ARG A 22 -5.77 -4.70 11.22
N GLN A 23 -6.64 -3.74 11.56
CA GLN A 23 -6.29 -2.59 12.41
C GLN A 23 -5.77 -3.03 13.78
N SER A 24 -6.42 -4.03 14.39
CA SER A 24 -6.00 -4.58 15.68
C SER A 24 -4.62 -5.22 15.60
N LEU A 25 -4.34 -6.02 14.56
CA LEU A 25 -3.05 -6.69 14.38
C LEU A 25 -1.92 -5.70 14.06
N LEU A 26 -2.20 -4.65 13.28
CA LEU A 26 -1.24 -3.58 13.03
C LEU A 26 -0.92 -2.78 14.29
N TYR A 27 -1.93 -2.50 15.12
CA TYR A 27 -1.73 -1.88 16.43
C TYR A 27 -0.82 -2.74 17.34
N LEU A 28 -0.95 -4.07 17.25
CA LEU A 28 -0.09 -5.04 17.94
C LEU A 28 1.29 -5.22 17.27
N ARG A 29 1.63 -4.42 16.26
CA ARG A 29 2.90 -4.45 15.53
C ARG A 29 3.20 -5.78 14.83
N ILE A 30 2.16 -6.52 14.45
CA ILE A 30 2.32 -7.67 13.55
C ILE A 30 2.75 -7.15 12.18
N PRO A 31 3.74 -7.78 11.51
CA PRO A 31 4.20 -7.33 10.20
C PRO A 31 3.04 -7.19 9.20
N PRO A 32 2.91 -6.05 8.49
CA PRO A 32 1.78 -5.83 7.57
C PRO A 32 1.60 -6.94 6.53
N ALA A 33 2.70 -7.49 6.01
CA ALA A 33 2.67 -8.60 5.06
C ALA A 33 2.03 -9.88 5.65
N GLU A 34 2.21 -10.12 6.95
CA GLU A 34 1.60 -11.25 7.65
C GLU A 34 0.10 -11.01 7.88
N VAL A 35 -0.27 -9.82 8.36
CA VAL A 35 -1.68 -9.43 8.50
C VAL A 35 -2.42 -9.57 7.16
N GLN A 36 -1.76 -9.14 6.08
CA GLN A 36 -2.29 -9.25 4.73
C GLN A 36 -2.52 -10.70 4.30
N ARG A 37 -1.48 -11.52 4.41
CA ARG A 37 -1.55 -12.95 4.05
C ARG A 37 -2.71 -13.66 4.75
N HIS A 38 -2.95 -13.36 6.02
CA HIS A 38 -4.04 -13.97 6.79
C HIS A 38 -5.42 -13.44 6.38
N THR A 39 -5.59 -12.12 6.28
CA THR A 39 -6.88 -11.53 5.89
C THR A 39 -7.30 -11.92 4.47
N ASP A 40 -6.35 -12.01 3.53
CA ASP A 40 -6.61 -12.50 2.17
C ASP A 40 -6.98 -13.98 2.14
N LYS A 41 -6.32 -14.82 2.95
CA LYS A 41 -6.66 -16.24 3.02
C LYS A 41 -8.11 -16.43 3.47
N PHE A 42 -8.54 -15.76 4.55
CA PHE A 42 -9.93 -15.85 5.03
C PHE A 42 -10.93 -15.35 3.99
N ARG A 43 -10.61 -14.25 3.31
CA ARG A 43 -11.40 -13.73 2.20
C ARG A 43 -11.54 -14.77 1.10
N GLN A 44 -10.44 -15.34 0.62
CA GLN A 44 -10.46 -16.38 -0.41
C GLN A 44 -11.25 -17.62 0.01
N GLU A 45 -11.11 -18.09 1.25
CA GLU A 45 -11.86 -19.24 1.77
C GLU A 45 -13.37 -19.00 1.76
N LEU A 46 -13.83 -17.85 2.27
CA LEU A 46 -15.27 -17.54 2.31
C LEU A 46 -15.86 -17.36 0.91
N TYR A 47 -15.22 -16.54 0.07
CA TYR A 47 -15.77 -16.25 -1.26
C TYR A 47 -15.64 -17.44 -2.21
N ALA A 48 -14.60 -18.28 -2.10
CA ALA A 48 -14.51 -19.52 -2.89
C ALA A 48 -15.59 -20.54 -2.51
N ALA A 49 -15.97 -20.62 -1.23
CA ALA A 49 -17.05 -21.51 -0.78
C ALA A 49 -18.42 -21.04 -1.28
N LEU A 50 -18.63 -19.72 -1.38
CA LEU A 50 -19.91 -19.13 -1.78
C LEU A 50 -20.06 -18.99 -3.30
N PHE A 51 -18.95 -18.80 -4.02
CA PHE A 51 -18.92 -18.62 -5.45
C PHE A 51 -17.99 -19.66 -6.06
N ASN A 52 -18.56 -20.72 -6.65
CA ASN A 52 -17.83 -21.70 -7.45
C ASN A 52 -16.92 -20.97 -8.45
N SER A 53 -15.63 -20.92 -8.10
CA SER A 53 -14.49 -20.47 -8.92
C SER A 53 -14.82 -19.31 -9.87
N ASN A 54 -14.98 -18.11 -9.33
CA ASN A 54 -14.96 -16.90 -10.17
C ASN A 54 -13.53 -16.35 -10.23
N ASP A 55 -12.85 -16.57 -11.37
CA ASP A 55 -11.48 -16.12 -11.61
C ASP A 55 -11.30 -14.60 -11.38
N SER A 56 -12.36 -13.82 -11.59
CA SER A 56 -12.38 -12.37 -11.34
C SER A 56 -12.11 -12.02 -9.87
N TYR A 57 -12.63 -12.79 -8.92
CA TYR A 57 -12.42 -12.51 -7.50
C TYR A 57 -10.99 -12.82 -7.05
N ARG A 58 -10.40 -13.90 -7.60
CA ARG A 58 -8.99 -14.23 -7.38
C ARG A 58 -8.08 -13.12 -7.92
N LEU A 59 -8.38 -12.60 -9.11
CA LEU A 59 -7.64 -11.48 -9.69
C LEU A 59 -7.74 -10.22 -8.81
N LEU A 60 -8.93 -9.86 -8.33
CA LEU A 60 -9.11 -8.71 -7.43
C LEU A 60 -8.37 -8.90 -6.10
N SER A 61 -8.39 -10.10 -5.52
CA SER A 61 -7.60 -10.42 -4.32
C SER A 61 -6.11 -10.31 -4.56
N GLN A 62 -5.60 -10.76 -5.71
CA GLN A 62 -4.18 -10.62 -6.07
C GLN A 62 -3.78 -9.17 -6.26
N LEU A 63 -4.60 -8.36 -6.95
CA LEU A 63 -4.34 -6.93 -7.14
C LEU A 63 -4.33 -6.17 -5.82
N ARG A 64 -5.28 -6.47 -4.92
CA ARG A 64 -5.33 -5.86 -3.57
C ARG A 64 -4.13 -6.27 -2.71
N GLY A 65 -3.75 -7.55 -2.75
CA GLY A 65 -2.55 -8.03 -2.09
C GLY A 65 -1.29 -7.33 -2.61
N ALA A 66 -1.17 -7.13 -3.92
CA ALA A 66 -0.06 -6.39 -4.53
C ALA A 66 -0.04 -4.91 -4.13
N GLU A 67 -1.19 -4.23 -4.10
CA GLU A 67 -1.31 -2.85 -3.60
C GLU A 67 -0.76 -2.73 -2.17
N GLN A 68 -1.09 -3.69 -1.31
CA GLN A 68 -0.70 -3.69 0.11
C GLN A 68 0.76 -4.11 0.35
N GLN A 69 1.47 -4.58 -0.69
CA GLN A 69 2.91 -4.79 -0.65
C GLN A 69 3.70 -3.49 -0.91
N PHE A 70 3.06 -2.45 -1.45
CA PHE A 70 3.70 -1.14 -1.58
C PHE A 70 3.62 -0.39 -0.25
N ASP A 71 4.70 -0.45 0.53
CA ASP A 71 4.87 0.40 1.72
C ASP A 71 5.24 1.83 1.26
N LEU A 72 4.21 2.61 0.93
CA LEU A 72 4.36 4.03 0.62
C LEU A 72 4.29 4.84 1.90
N GLN A 73 5.38 5.54 2.21
CA GLN A 73 5.44 6.43 3.38
C GLN A 73 5.77 7.85 2.95
N TRP A 74 5.00 8.80 3.49
CA TRP A 74 5.31 10.22 3.40
C TRP A 74 6.21 10.59 4.55
N ILE A 75 7.43 11.01 4.25
CA ILE A 75 8.41 11.45 5.24
C ILE A 75 8.66 12.93 5.01
N ARG A 76 8.49 13.71 6.07
CA ARG A 76 8.81 15.12 6.06
C ARG A 76 10.32 15.33 6.09
N LEU A 77 10.87 16.08 5.13
CA LEU A 77 12.27 16.47 5.18
C LEU A 77 12.46 17.65 6.14
N SER A 78 12.98 17.37 7.34
CA SER A 78 13.28 18.39 8.34
C SER A 78 14.27 19.45 7.80
N LYS A 79 14.14 20.69 8.29
CA LYS A 79 15.10 21.77 8.00
C LYS A 79 16.53 21.45 8.43
N ASP A 80 16.68 20.64 9.46
CA ASP A 80 17.98 20.21 9.99
C ASP A 80 18.53 18.98 9.26
N SER A 81 17.86 18.53 8.19
CA SER A 81 18.29 17.36 7.43
C SER A 81 19.61 17.63 6.71
N ILE A 82 20.57 16.72 6.86
CA ILE A 82 21.83 16.73 6.11
C ILE A 82 21.63 16.58 4.59
N MET A 83 20.43 16.17 4.16
CA MET A 83 20.07 16.01 2.76
C MET A 83 19.49 17.29 2.15
N ALA A 84 19.13 18.29 2.96
CA ALA A 84 18.69 19.58 2.47
C ALA A 84 19.78 20.19 1.55
N ASP A 85 19.33 20.82 0.47
CA ASP A 85 20.17 21.42 -0.57
C ASP A 85 21.07 20.43 -1.34
N ARG A 86 20.89 19.12 -1.16
CA ARG A 86 21.52 18.07 -1.98
C ARG A 86 20.56 17.53 -3.02
N SER A 87 21.10 17.01 -4.11
CA SER A 87 20.31 16.26 -5.06
C SER A 87 19.91 14.88 -4.53
N ILE A 88 18.83 14.32 -5.08
CA ILE A 88 18.40 12.93 -4.81
C ILE A 88 19.54 11.95 -5.07
N GLY A 89 20.30 12.17 -6.16
CA GLY A 89 21.45 11.34 -6.53
C GLY A 89 22.57 11.38 -5.51
N GLU A 90 22.88 12.57 -4.97
CA GLU A 90 23.91 12.78 -3.94
C GLU A 90 23.49 12.26 -2.56
N SER A 91 22.19 12.19 -2.30
CA SER A 91 21.66 11.71 -1.02
C SER A 91 21.76 10.19 -0.88
N GLU A 92 21.96 9.48 -2.00
CA GLU A 92 22.15 8.02 -2.08
C GLU A 92 21.11 7.18 -1.31
N ILE A 93 19.90 7.72 -1.09
CA ILE A 93 18.87 7.10 -0.22
C ILE A 93 18.60 5.66 -0.62
N HIS A 94 18.38 5.38 -1.91
CA HIS A 94 18.13 4.03 -2.39
C HIS A 94 19.33 3.10 -2.16
N LYS A 95 20.56 3.57 -2.40
CA LYS A 95 21.76 2.76 -2.20
C LYS A 95 22.01 2.44 -0.73
N THR A 96 21.74 3.39 0.16
CA THR A 96 22.00 3.24 1.60
C THR A 96 20.88 2.53 2.35
N THR A 97 19.62 2.74 1.93
CA THR A 97 18.44 2.28 2.69
C THR A 97 17.56 1.29 1.92
N GLY A 98 17.75 1.14 0.61
CA GLY A 98 16.86 0.37 -0.27
C GLY A 98 15.55 1.08 -0.63
N VAL A 99 15.24 2.22 -0.02
CA VAL A 99 13.98 2.96 -0.25
C VAL A 99 14.02 3.67 -1.60
N SER A 100 12.93 3.56 -2.36
CA SER A 100 12.74 4.27 -3.62
C SER A 100 11.89 5.52 -3.41
N ILE A 101 12.25 6.61 -4.07
CA ILE A 101 11.52 7.89 -3.99
C ILE A 101 10.54 7.95 -5.16
N PHE A 102 9.25 7.89 -4.86
CA PHE A 102 8.19 7.93 -5.90
C PHE A 102 7.71 9.35 -6.21
N GLY A 103 7.83 10.28 -5.25
CA GLY A 103 7.44 11.67 -5.45
C GLY A 103 7.87 12.57 -4.31
N VAL A 104 7.85 13.87 -4.58
CA VAL A 104 8.14 14.94 -3.61
C VAL A 104 7.02 15.96 -3.68
N VAL A 105 6.52 16.40 -2.52
CA VAL A 105 5.48 17.44 -2.43
C VAL A 105 6.11 18.73 -1.97
N ARG A 106 6.13 19.73 -2.86
CA ARG A 106 6.63 21.09 -2.56
C ARG A 106 5.57 22.10 -2.95
N ASP A 107 5.31 23.09 -2.09
CA ASP A 107 4.32 24.13 -2.33
C ASP A 107 2.93 23.58 -2.73
N CYS A 108 2.53 22.48 -2.08
CA CYS A 108 1.30 21.72 -2.39
C CYS A 108 1.24 21.12 -3.81
N GLN A 109 2.37 21.04 -4.52
CA GLN A 109 2.49 20.38 -5.81
C GLN A 109 3.28 19.08 -5.70
N LEU A 110 2.70 17.99 -6.19
CA LEU A 110 3.35 16.70 -6.27
C LEU A 110 4.18 16.59 -7.55
N LYS A 111 5.49 16.47 -7.38
CA LYS A 111 6.39 16.06 -8.45
C LYS A 111 6.56 14.55 -8.43
N TYR A 112 6.00 13.89 -9.43
CA TYR A 112 6.13 12.45 -9.64
C TYR A 112 7.51 12.08 -10.18
N ASN A 113 8.06 10.96 -9.71
CA ASN A 113 9.30 10.35 -10.18
C ASN A 113 10.43 11.38 -10.45
N PRO A 114 10.84 12.15 -9.42
CA PRO A 114 11.89 13.14 -9.58
C PRO A 114 13.19 12.45 -10.02
N ASP A 115 13.88 13.06 -10.99
CA ASP A 115 15.17 12.54 -11.45
C ASP A 115 16.28 12.77 -10.40
N ALA A 116 17.43 12.12 -10.62
CA ALA A 116 18.56 12.18 -9.70
C ALA A 116 19.14 13.59 -9.48
N LYS A 117 18.85 14.56 -10.36
CA LYS A 117 19.29 15.96 -10.26
C LYS A 117 18.32 16.82 -9.45
N PHE A 118 17.15 16.30 -9.07
CA PHE A 118 16.21 17.03 -8.23
C PHE A 118 16.85 17.34 -6.88
N VAL A 119 16.83 18.60 -6.48
CA VAL A 119 17.42 19.09 -5.22
C VAL A 119 16.34 19.16 -4.15
N TRP A 120 16.63 18.54 -3.00
CA TRP A 120 15.82 18.63 -1.80
C TRP A 120 15.80 20.06 -1.27
N MET A 121 14.63 20.52 -0.85
CA MET A 121 14.50 21.73 -0.04
C MET A 121 14.10 21.35 1.38
N PRO A 122 14.54 22.13 2.39
CA PRO A 122 13.95 22.08 3.72
C PRO A 122 12.44 22.09 3.59
N GLU A 123 11.73 21.28 4.37
CA GLU A 123 10.28 21.28 4.32
C GLU A 123 9.73 20.77 2.97
N ASP A 124 10.40 19.80 2.34
CA ASP A 124 9.85 18.88 1.34
C ASP A 124 9.14 17.66 1.93
#